data_AF-A0A2C9M8F1-F1
#
_entry.id   AF-A0A2C9M8F1-F1
#
_cell.length_a   1.000
_cell.length_b   1.000
_cell.length_c   1.000
_cell.angle_alpha   90.00
_cell.angle_beta   90.00
_cell.angle_gamma   90.00
#
_symmetry.space_group_name_H-M   'P 1'
#
loop_
_entity.id
_entity.type
_entity.pdbx_description
1 polymer ?
#
loop_
_entity_poly.entity_id
_entity_poly.type
_entity_poly.pdbx_seq_one_letter_code
_entity_poly.pdbx_strand_id
1 'polypeptide(L)'
;MCSIKLLIELDMKELRQELQERGLQLNGNKETLTARLRQALLEEDENPDTCQFEIKPNTMELLRTLQYKMNSVKESIKMVESEINTRFSSFNQLIKVMNENEQIASTPNKTEEQTGTIKDQTRIMINELLNTQQYQIESTDERATPLMSSEQLSNQECGETNNYDRDAGDGCAICDCDSKPNEC
;
A
#
# COMPACT_ATOMS: atom_id res chain seq x y z
N MET A 1 -14.63 -4.93 -12.72
CA MET A 1 -15.22 -3.66 -13.16
C MET A 1 -14.26 -3.06 -14.16
N CYS A 2 -14.74 -2.70 -15.35
CA CYS A 2 -13.95 -1.95 -16.32
C CYS A 2 -13.88 -0.49 -15.89
N SER A 3 -12.80 0.20 -16.25
CA SER A 3 -12.64 1.63 -15.98
C SER A 3 -12.80 2.40 -17.28
N ILE A 4 -13.57 3.48 -17.25
CA ILE A 4 -13.71 4.38 -18.39
C ILE A 4 -12.68 5.50 -18.22
N LYS A 5 -11.90 5.78 -19.26
CA LYS A 5 -10.87 6.82 -19.26
C LYS A 5 -10.92 7.66 -20.53
N LEU A 6 -10.47 8.90 -20.42
CA LEU A 6 -10.22 9.76 -21.60
C LEU A 6 -8.81 9.53 -22.15
N LEU A 7 -8.56 9.95 -23.39
CA LEU A 7 -7.27 9.80 -24.08
C LEU A 7 -6.06 10.29 -23.26
N ILE A 8 -6.21 11.41 -22.55
CA ILE A 8 -5.13 11.99 -21.73
C ILE A 8 -4.82 11.18 -20.46
N GLU A 9 -5.80 10.42 -19.97
CA GLU A 9 -5.71 9.62 -18.75
C GLU A 9 -5.14 8.23 -19.00
N LEU A 10 -5.02 7.83 -20.27
CA LEU A 10 -4.46 6.53 -20.64
C LEU A 10 -2.97 6.45 -20.26
N ASP A 11 -2.58 5.30 -19.71
CA ASP A 11 -1.20 4.98 -19.43
C ASP A 11 -0.48 4.42 -20.67
N MET A 12 0.83 4.18 -20.56
CA MET A 12 1.64 3.67 -21.67
C MET A 12 1.22 2.27 -22.16
N LYS A 13 0.72 1.41 -21.26
CA LYS A 13 0.31 0.05 -21.61
C LYS A 13 -1.04 0.09 -22.33
N GLU A 14 -1.98 0.88 -21.81
CA GLU A 14 -3.30 1.14 -22.36
C GLU A 14 -3.20 1.77 -23.76
N LEU A 15 -2.38 2.82 -23.93
CA LEU A 15 -2.13 3.42 -25.24
C LEU A 15 -1.59 2.42 -26.27
N ARG A 16 -0.67 1.54 -25.85
CA ARG A 16 -0.14 0.51 -26.73
C ARG A 16 -1.18 -0.54 -27.08
N GLN A 17 -2.05 -0.90 -26.15
CA GLN A 17 -3.13 -1.85 -26.40
C GLN A 17 -4.11 -1.27 -27.43
N GLU A 18 -4.59 -0.04 -27.24
CA GLU A 18 -5.51 0.62 -28.17
C GLU A 18 -4.90 0.77 -29.57
N LEU A 19 -3.64 1.20 -29.65
CA LEU A 19 -2.92 1.29 -30.93
C LEU A 19 -2.75 -0.09 -31.58
N GLN A 20 -2.52 -1.15 -30.79
CA GLN A 20 -2.34 -2.50 -31.29
C GLN A 20 -3.64 -3.07 -31.85
N GLU A 21 -4.76 -2.85 -31.16
CA GLU A 21 -6.10 -3.25 -31.61
C GLU A 21 -6.46 -2.56 -32.93
N ARG A 22 -5.98 -1.32 -33.13
CA ARG A 22 -6.11 -0.53 -34.36
C ARG A 22 -5.03 -0.84 -35.42
N GLY A 23 -4.11 -1.77 -35.17
CA GLY A 23 -3.05 -2.14 -36.11
C GLY A 23 -1.99 -1.06 -36.36
N LEU A 24 -1.85 -0.10 -35.45
CA LEU A 24 -0.94 1.04 -35.54
C LEU A 24 0.42 0.73 -34.92
N GLN A 25 1.42 1.55 -35.26
CA GLN A 25 2.77 1.40 -34.71
C GLN A 25 2.82 1.70 -33.20
N LEU A 26 3.52 0.85 -32.45
CA LEU A 26 3.64 0.93 -30.97
C LEU A 26 4.92 1.61 -30.49
N ASN A 27 5.70 2.16 -31.42
CA ASN A 27 7.01 2.75 -31.14
C ASN A 27 6.86 4.23 -30.75
N GLY A 28 7.65 4.66 -29.77
CA GLY A 28 7.73 6.05 -29.31
C GLY A 28 7.53 6.21 -27.80
N ASN A 29 7.60 7.47 -27.37
CA ASN A 29 7.24 7.91 -26.02
C ASN A 29 5.71 8.07 -25.88
N LYS A 30 5.22 8.38 -24.67
CA LYS A 30 3.78 8.53 -24.39
C LYS A 30 3.12 9.51 -25.34
N GLU A 31 3.70 10.69 -25.51
CA GLU A 31 3.18 11.76 -26.37
C GLU A 31 3.04 11.31 -27.83
N THR A 32 4.05 10.60 -28.36
CA THR A 32 4.01 10.08 -29.73
C THR A 32 2.88 9.08 -29.92
N LEU A 33 2.67 8.19 -28.94
CA LEU A 33 1.58 7.22 -28.99
C LEU A 33 0.21 7.91 -28.85
N THR A 34 0.08 8.88 -27.93
CA THR A 34 -1.14 9.68 -27.77
C THR A 34 -1.46 10.49 -29.01
N ALA A 35 -0.48 11.14 -29.65
CA ALA A 35 -0.68 11.90 -30.89
C ALA A 35 -1.12 10.98 -32.04
N ARG A 36 -0.52 9.80 -32.15
CA ARG A 36 -0.90 8.80 -33.16
C ARG A 36 -2.33 8.31 -32.94
N LEU A 37 -2.71 8.01 -31.70
CA LEU A 37 -4.07 7.61 -31.36
C LEU A 37 -5.05 8.76 -31.63
N ARG A 38 -4.68 10.00 -31.28
CA ARG A 38 -5.47 11.20 -31.58
C ARG A 38 -5.76 11.35 -33.07
N GLN A 39 -4.74 11.17 -33.91
CA GLN A 39 -4.89 11.25 -35.36
C GLN A 39 -5.81 10.14 -35.88
N ALA A 40 -5.66 8.91 -35.40
CA ALA A 40 -6.51 7.80 -35.80
C ALA A 40 -7.99 8.04 -35.46
N LEU A 41 -8.28 8.64 -34.29
CA LEU A 41 -9.66 9.00 -33.91
C LEU A 41 -10.24 10.06 -34.85
N LEU A 42 -9.44 11.07 -35.22
CA LEU A 42 -9.88 12.10 -36.17
C LEU A 42 -10.13 11.53 -37.56
N GLU A 43 -9.37 10.52 -37.99
CA GLU A 43 -9.59 9.81 -39.26
C GLU A 43 -10.89 8.96 -39.24
N GLU A 44 -11.38 8.62 -38.05
CA GLU A 44 -12.65 7.90 -37.82
C GLU A 44 -13.84 8.84 -37.55
N ASP A 45 -13.65 10.16 -37.75
CA ASP A 45 -14.63 11.20 -37.41
C ASP A 45 -15.02 11.24 -35.92
N GLU A 46 -14.17 10.68 -35.03
CA GLU A 46 -14.34 10.75 -33.58
C GLU A 46 -13.59 11.93 -32.97
N ASN A 47 -14.19 12.56 -31.96
CA ASN A 47 -13.54 13.62 -31.22
C ASN A 47 -12.61 13.03 -30.13
N PRO A 48 -11.29 13.24 -30.22
CA PRO A 48 -10.32 12.67 -29.27
C PRO A 48 -10.46 13.20 -27.84
N ASP A 49 -11.03 14.39 -27.66
CA ASP A 49 -11.16 15.02 -26.36
C ASP A 49 -12.40 14.50 -25.59
N THR A 50 -13.33 13.85 -26.28
CA THR A 50 -14.55 13.26 -25.70
C THR A 50 -14.61 11.73 -25.81
N CYS A 51 -13.69 11.12 -26.56
CA CYS A 51 -13.64 9.67 -26.74
C CYS A 51 -13.34 8.96 -25.42
N GLN A 52 -14.16 7.95 -25.10
CA GLN A 52 -14.09 7.19 -23.86
C GLN A 52 -13.59 5.78 -24.14
N PHE A 53 -12.51 5.40 -23.48
CA PHE A 53 -11.88 4.09 -23.61
C PHE A 53 -12.29 3.18 -22.46
N GLU A 54 -12.80 2.00 -22.79
CA GLU A 54 -13.13 0.97 -21.80
C GLU A 54 -11.89 0.13 -21.49
N ILE A 55 -11.20 0.49 -20.41
CA ILE A 55 -10.02 -0.23 -19.96
C ILE A 55 -10.43 -1.47 -19.17
N LYS A 56 -10.16 -2.63 -19.76
CA LYS A 56 -10.29 -3.92 -19.09
C LYS A 56 -9.09 -4.14 -18.17
N PRO A 57 -9.31 -4.50 -16.90
CA PRO A 57 -8.21 -4.81 -16.01
C PRO A 57 -7.41 -5.99 -16.56
N ASN A 58 -6.08 -5.88 -16.51
CA ASN A 58 -5.19 -6.96 -16.92
C ASN A 58 -5.33 -8.13 -15.94
N THR A 59 -6.17 -9.10 -16.31
CA THR A 59 -6.50 -10.27 -15.49
C THR A 59 -5.27 -11.11 -15.17
N MET A 60 -4.27 -11.13 -16.06
CA MET A 60 -3.02 -11.88 -15.87
C MET A 60 -2.11 -11.22 -14.84
N GLU A 61 -1.95 -9.89 -14.87
CA GLU A 61 -1.22 -9.16 -13.82
C GLU A 61 -1.91 -9.28 -12.47
N LEU A 62 -3.24 -9.22 -12.45
CA LEU A 62 -4.01 -9.45 -11.23
C LEU A 62 -3.80 -10.86 -10.68
N LEU A 63 -3.85 -11.88 -11.53
CA LEU A 63 -3.63 -13.28 -11.13
C LEU A 63 -2.21 -13.51 -10.61
N ARG A 64 -1.19 -12.92 -11.25
CA ARG A 64 0.19 -12.96 -10.77
C ARG A 64 0.33 -12.31 -9.40
N THR A 65 -0.28 -11.15 -9.21
CA THR A 65 -0.28 -10.44 -7.93
C THR A 65 -0.95 -11.26 -6.82
N LEU A 66 -2.09 -11.86 -7.13
CA LEU A 66 -2.80 -12.75 -6.21
C LEU A 66 -1.96 -13.96 -5.84
N GLN A 67 -1.32 -14.60 -6.82
CA GLN A 67 -0.45 -15.75 -6.60
C GLN A 67 0.74 -15.40 -5.69
N TYR A 68 1.38 -14.25 -5.91
CA TYR A 68 2.45 -13.76 -5.05
C TYR A 68 1.97 -13.55 -3.60
N LYS A 69 0.84 -12.87 -3.41
CA LYS A 69 0.25 -12.65 -2.09
C LYS A 69 -0.12 -13.97 -1.40
N MET A 70 -0.70 -14.92 -2.13
CA MET A 70 -1.07 -16.24 -1.62
C MET A 70 0.17 -17.03 -1.17
N ASN A 71 1.26 -16.97 -1.93
CA ASN A 71 2.52 -17.59 -1.55
C ASN A 71 3.12 -16.94 -0.29
N SER A 72 3.08 -15.62 -0.19
CA SER A 72 3.53 -14.90 1.01
C SER A 72 2.74 -15.33 2.26
N VAL A 73 1.41 -15.33 2.17
CA VAL A 73 0.52 -15.79 3.27
C VAL A 73 0.82 -17.25 3.62
N LYS A 74 1.04 -18.11 2.62
CA LYS A 74 1.39 -19.52 2.85
C LYS A 74 2.68 -19.67 3.67
N GLU A 75 3.70 -18.88 3.38
CA GLU A 75 4.94 -18.91 4.17
C GLU A 75 4.73 -18.38 5.59
N SER A 76 3.95 -17.31 5.76
CA SER A 76 3.57 -16.83 7.10
C SER A 76 2.81 -17.89 7.91
N ILE A 77 1.90 -18.64 7.28
CA ILE A 77 1.17 -19.73 7.94
C ILE A 77 2.12 -20.82 8.41
N LYS A 78 3.08 -21.26 7.57
CA LYS A 78 4.08 -22.27 7.96
C LYS A 78 4.91 -21.83 9.17
N MET A 79 5.29 -20.55 9.21
CA MET A 79 6.02 -19.99 10.35
C MET A 79 5.19 -20.10 11.64
N VAL A 80 3.93 -19.66 11.59
CA VAL A 80 2.99 -19.76 12.72
C VAL A 80 2.76 -21.22 13.14
N GLU A 81 2.59 -22.14 12.19
CA GLU A 81 2.45 -23.57 12.49
C GLU A 81 3.68 -24.13 13.23
N SER A 82 4.89 -23.76 12.80
CA SER A 82 6.13 -24.18 13.47
C SER A 82 6.25 -23.61 14.88
N GLU A 83 5.81 -22.37 15.08
CA GLU A 83 5.82 -21.72 16.39
C GLU A 83 4.81 -22.38 17.33
N ILE A 84 3.58 -22.63 16.87
CA ILE A 84 2.54 -23.33 17.64
C ILE A 84 3.04 -24.72 18.05
N ASN A 85 3.63 -25.49 17.12
CA ASN A 85 4.16 -26.81 17.42
C ASN A 85 5.25 -26.77 18.50
N THR A 86 6.13 -25.78 18.43
CA THR A 86 7.18 -25.58 19.44
C THR A 86 6.59 -25.26 20.80
N ARG A 87 5.63 -24.32 20.87
CA ARG A 87 4.95 -23.95 22.12
C ARG A 87 4.17 -25.13 22.72
N PHE A 88 3.49 -25.90 21.88
CA PHE A 88 2.73 -27.07 22.32
C PHE A 88 3.64 -28.18 22.87
N SER A 89 4.81 -28.39 22.26
CA SER A 89 5.82 -29.31 22.79
C SER A 89 6.31 -28.89 24.18
N SER A 90 6.65 -27.61 24.37
CA SER A 90 7.07 -27.09 25.67
C SER A 90 5.96 -27.22 26.73
N PHE A 91 4.71 -26.94 26.35
CA PHE A 91 3.57 -27.10 27.25
C PHE A 91 3.36 -28.56 27.68
N ASN A 92 3.47 -29.51 26.75
CA ASN A 92 3.38 -30.94 27.08
C ASN A 92 4.49 -31.40 28.04
N GLN A 93 5.71 -30.88 27.88
CA GLN A 93 6.80 -31.14 28.83
C GLN A 93 6.46 -30.59 30.22
N LEU A 94 5.90 -29.38 30.32
CA LEU A 94 5.50 -28.78 31.58
C LEU A 94 4.41 -29.60 32.30
N ILE A 95 3.39 -30.06 31.56
CA ILE A 95 2.37 -30.97 32.11
C ILE A 95 3.00 -32.24 32.68
N LYS A 96 3.99 -32.83 31.99
CA LYS A 96 4.66 -34.03 32.47
C LYS A 96 5.37 -33.80 33.80
N VAL A 97 6.12 -32.70 33.94
CA VAL A 97 6.79 -32.33 35.19
C VAL A 97 5.79 -32.11 36.33
N MET A 98 4.65 -31.48 36.05
CA MET A 98 3.59 -31.28 37.04
C MET A 98 2.99 -32.60 37.54
N ASN A 99 2.67 -33.53 36.63
CA ASN A 99 2.12 -34.85 37.00
C ASN A 99 3.13 -35.72 37.75
N GLU A 100 4.41 -35.67 37.38
CA GLU A 100 5.48 -36.37 38.11
C GLU A 100 5.63 -35.83 39.54
N ASN A 101 5.46 -34.51 39.75
CA ASN A 101 5.48 -33.91 41.09
C ASN A 101 4.27 -34.31 41.96
N GLU A 102 3.10 -34.51 41.36
CA GLU A 102 1.89 -34.95 42.08
C GLU A 102 2.02 -36.39 42.62
N GLN A 103 2.76 -37.25 41.91
CA GLN A 103 3.10 -38.59 42.40
C GLN A 103 4.11 -38.56 43.56
N ILE A 104 5.00 -37.57 43.63
CA ILE A 104 6.01 -37.45 44.71
C ILE A 104 5.38 -36.96 46.02
N ALA A 105 4.36 -36.08 45.96
CA ALA A 105 3.61 -35.59 47.12
C ALA A 105 2.84 -36.69 47.88
N SER A 106 2.70 -37.88 47.28
CA SER A 106 2.06 -39.05 47.89
C SER A 106 3.02 -39.90 48.74
N THR A 107 4.31 -39.51 48.89
CA THR A 107 5.28 -40.20 49.75
C THR A 107 5.74 -39.32 50.92
N PRO A 108 5.66 -39.76 52.19
CA PRO A 108 5.68 -38.88 53.36
C PRO A 108 7.09 -38.46 53.84
N ASN A 109 8.06 -38.28 52.94
CA ASN A 109 9.40 -37.82 53.36
C ASN A 109 10.11 -37.07 52.23
N LYS A 110 9.98 -35.73 52.20
CA LYS A 110 11.01 -34.81 51.66
C LYS A 110 10.75 -33.37 52.13
N THR A 111 11.83 -32.76 52.60
CA THR A 111 11.96 -31.50 53.34
C THR A 111 11.50 -30.28 52.54
N GLU A 112 10.91 -29.27 53.23
CA GLU A 112 10.34 -28.02 52.69
C GLU A 112 11.23 -27.25 51.69
N GLU A 113 12.54 -27.48 51.72
CA GLU A 113 13.54 -26.84 50.87
C GLU A 113 13.42 -27.26 49.38
N GLN A 114 13.08 -28.53 49.09
CA GLN A 114 12.93 -29.00 47.69
C GLN A 114 11.66 -28.47 47.03
N THR A 115 10.59 -28.27 47.79
CA THR A 115 9.33 -27.68 47.29
C THR A 115 9.47 -26.20 46.94
N GLY A 116 10.36 -25.47 47.62
CA GLY A 116 10.66 -24.06 47.32
C GLY A 116 11.36 -23.88 45.98
N THR A 117 12.43 -24.64 45.74
CA THR A 117 13.22 -24.57 44.50
C THR A 117 12.39 -24.89 43.27
N ILE A 118 11.46 -25.84 43.39
CA ILE A 118 10.59 -26.27 42.28
C ILE A 118 9.53 -25.20 41.97
N LYS A 119 8.94 -24.57 43.00
CA LYS A 119 8.02 -23.44 42.79
C LYS A 119 8.69 -22.28 42.08
N ASP A 120 9.93 -21.96 42.46
CA ASP A 120 10.68 -20.88 41.83
C ASP A 120 11.06 -21.22 40.38
N GLN A 121 11.48 -22.45 40.09
CA GLN A 121 11.71 -22.89 38.69
C GLN A 121 10.43 -22.84 37.85
N THR A 122 9.29 -23.25 38.42
CA THR A 122 8.00 -23.19 37.73
C THR A 122 7.58 -21.75 37.45
N ARG A 123 7.84 -20.84 38.40
CA ARG A 123 7.54 -19.41 38.28
C ARG A 123 8.41 -18.72 37.21
N ILE A 124 9.69 -19.10 37.12
CA ILE A 124 10.61 -18.59 36.10
C ILE A 124 10.15 -19.03 34.70
N MET A 125 9.81 -20.30 34.52
CA MET A 125 9.30 -20.82 33.23
C MET A 125 7.99 -20.16 32.80
N ILE A 126 7.05 -19.92 33.74
CA ILE A 126 5.79 -19.23 33.44
C ILE A 126 6.04 -17.77 33.02
N ASN A 127 6.98 -17.08 33.67
CA ASN A 127 7.33 -15.71 33.32
C ASN A 127 8.02 -15.60 31.95
N GLU A 128 8.84 -16.59 31.56
CA GLU A 128 9.44 -16.64 30.21
C GLU A 128 8.39 -16.85 29.12
N LEU A 129 7.36 -17.67 29.38
CA LEU A 129 6.20 -17.87 28.50
C LEU A 129 5.32 -16.61 28.37
N LEU A 130 5.24 -15.79 29.40
CA LEU A 130 4.47 -14.54 29.41
C LEU A 130 5.23 -13.37 28.78
N ASN A 131 6.53 -13.23 29.05
CA ASN A 131 7.35 -12.13 28.50
C ASN A 131 7.59 -12.24 26.98
N THR A 132 7.48 -13.44 26.39
CA THR A 132 7.56 -13.60 24.92
C THR A 132 6.28 -13.18 24.19
N GLN A 133 5.19 -12.82 24.89
CA GLN A 133 4.02 -12.16 24.28
C GLN A 133 4.22 -10.66 24.06
N GLN A 134 5.33 -10.07 24.53
CA GLN A 134 5.53 -8.63 24.53
C GLN A 134 6.33 -8.09 23.33
N TYR A 135 6.86 -8.96 22.47
CA TYR A 135 7.40 -8.58 21.16
C TYR A 135 6.44 -9.04 20.07
N GLN A 136 5.92 -8.08 19.30
CA GLN A 136 4.96 -8.15 18.18
C GLN A 136 3.51 -7.67 18.43
N ILE A 137 3.32 -6.66 19.30
CA ILE A 137 2.24 -5.68 19.10
C ILE A 137 2.87 -4.28 19.02
N GLU A 138 3.70 -4.06 18.01
CA GLU A 138 4.17 -2.71 17.63
C GLU A 138 4.55 -2.74 16.14
N SER A 139 3.55 -2.88 15.25
CA SER A 139 3.69 -2.45 13.84
C SER A 139 2.35 -2.15 13.15
N THR A 140 1.30 -1.81 13.88
CA THR A 140 0.08 -1.25 13.28
C THR A 140 -0.33 0.02 14.01
N ASP A 141 0.41 1.09 13.77
CA ASP A 141 -0.20 2.41 13.70
C ASP A 141 0.55 3.28 12.71
N GLU A 142 0.02 3.39 11.49
CA GLU A 142 0.00 4.66 10.78
C GLU A 142 -1.13 4.65 9.74
N ARG A 143 -2.08 5.56 9.97
CA ARG A 143 -3.22 5.98 9.13
C ARG A 143 -4.50 5.15 9.22
N ALA A 144 -5.09 5.16 10.42
CA ALA A 144 -6.53 5.40 10.50
C ALA A 144 -6.82 6.87 10.14
N THR A 145 -7.44 7.10 8.98
CA THR A 145 -8.12 8.35 8.62
C THR A 145 -9.15 8.72 9.70
N PRO A 146 -9.11 9.94 10.27
CA PRO A 146 -10.23 10.44 11.05
C PRO A 146 -11.32 10.90 10.08
N LEU A 147 -12.48 10.25 10.11
CA LEU A 147 -13.74 10.84 9.68
C LEU A 147 -14.02 12.04 10.61
N MET A 148 -13.71 13.25 10.14
CA MET A 148 -14.19 14.47 10.76
C MET A 148 -15.37 15.00 9.96
N SER A 149 -16.50 15.01 10.65
CA SER A 149 -17.79 15.58 10.31
C SER A 149 -17.67 17.02 9.83
N SER A 150 -18.36 17.31 8.74
CA SER A 150 -18.71 18.65 8.30
C SER A 150 -19.60 19.29 9.36
N GLU A 151 -19.07 20.24 10.13
CA GLU A 151 -19.74 21.46 10.59
C GLU A 151 -18.93 22.09 11.73
N GLN A 152 -18.81 23.41 11.64
CA GLN A 152 -18.35 24.33 12.69
C GLN A 152 -16.84 24.38 12.92
N LEU A 153 -16.20 25.40 12.33
CA LEU A 153 -15.66 26.51 13.11
C LEU A 153 -15.27 27.63 12.14
N SER A 154 -16.20 28.58 12.03
CA SER A 154 -15.91 29.92 11.55
C SER A 154 -15.10 30.65 12.63
N ASN A 155 -14.23 31.54 12.15
CA ASN A 155 -13.48 32.57 12.88
C ASN A 155 -12.25 32.07 13.64
N GLN A 156 -11.06 32.43 13.15
CA GLN A 156 -10.19 33.32 13.91
C GLN A 156 -9.15 33.98 13.00
N GLU A 157 -9.13 35.31 13.06
CA GLU A 157 -8.11 36.21 12.51
C GLU A 157 -6.68 35.83 12.92
N CYS A 158 -5.75 36.03 11.99
CA CYS A 158 -4.45 36.70 12.15
C CYS A 158 -4.07 37.11 10.71
N GLY A 159 -3.89 38.38 10.37
CA GLY A 159 -3.07 39.37 11.05
C GLY A 159 -1.94 39.72 10.09
N GLU A 160 -2.02 40.93 9.54
CA GLU A 160 -1.25 41.52 8.45
C GLU A 160 0.27 41.51 8.63
N THR A 161 1.02 41.55 7.52
CA THR A 161 1.93 42.67 7.21
C THR A 161 2.49 42.58 5.77
N ASN A 162 2.05 43.53 4.92
CA ASN A 162 2.82 44.51 4.12
C ASN A 162 4.13 44.06 3.42
N ASN A 163 4.52 44.50 2.22
CA ASN A 163 4.02 45.39 1.16
C ASN A 163 5.04 45.28 0.01
N TYR A 164 4.60 45.54 -1.23
CA TYR A 164 5.23 46.38 -2.28
C TYR A 164 4.84 45.90 -3.69
N ASP A 165 3.83 46.58 -4.23
CA ASP A 165 3.71 47.17 -5.56
C ASP A 165 4.25 46.44 -6.80
N ARG A 166 3.34 46.12 -7.74
CA ARG A 166 3.22 46.89 -8.99
C ARG A 166 2.01 46.48 -9.84
N ASP A 167 1.08 47.43 -9.95
CA ASP A 167 0.39 47.88 -11.15
C ASP A 167 -0.01 46.85 -12.22
N ALA A 168 -1.30 46.50 -12.19
CA ALA A 168 -2.08 46.29 -13.39
C ALA A 168 -2.50 47.66 -13.96
N GLY A 169 -2.32 47.88 -15.26
CA GLY A 169 -2.89 49.05 -15.93
C GLY A 169 -2.42 49.25 -17.37
N ASP A 170 -3.32 48.94 -18.30
CA ASP A 170 -3.59 49.60 -19.58
C ASP A 170 -2.46 49.92 -20.57
N GLY A 171 -2.70 49.56 -21.85
CA GLY A 171 -2.06 50.28 -22.95
C GLY A 171 -2.08 49.58 -24.30
N CYS A 172 -3.01 49.99 -25.16
CA CYS A 172 -3.17 49.62 -26.57
C CYS A 172 -1.92 49.75 -27.46
N ALA A 173 -1.89 48.86 -28.47
CA ALA A 173 -1.52 49.07 -29.88
C ALA A 173 -0.33 49.98 -30.23
N ILE A 174 0.76 49.37 -30.71
CA ILE A 174 1.55 49.90 -31.85
C ILE A 174 1.95 48.74 -32.78
N CYS A 175 1.81 49.03 -34.05
CA CYS A 175 1.92 48.21 -35.24
C CYS A 175 3.37 47.92 -35.68
N ASP A 176 3.51 46.93 -36.56
CA ASP A 176 4.44 46.80 -37.68
C ASP A 176 5.92 47.20 -37.50
N CYS A 177 6.80 46.22 -37.64
CA CYS A 177 8.06 46.38 -38.39
C CYS A 177 8.46 45.05 -39.02
N ASP A 178 8.23 44.98 -40.34
CA ASP A 178 8.99 44.18 -41.29
C ASP A 178 10.49 44.17 -40.99
N SER A 179 11.14 43.00 -41.11
CA SER A 179 12.45 42.84 -41.75
C SER A 179 12.88 41.36 -41.79
N LYS A 180 12.63 40.70 -42.92
CA LYS A 180 13.59 39.73 -43.50
C LYS A 180 14.75 40.54 -44.11
N PRO A 181 16.00 40.06 -44.08
CA PRO A 181 16.57 39.30 -45.22
C PRO A 181 17.54 38.18 -44.74
N ASN A 182 17.96 37.14 -45.48
CA ASN A 182 18.41 37.05 -46.87
C ASN A 182 18.31 35.60 -47.40
N GLU A 183 18.15 35.51 -48.73
CA GLU A 183 18.14 34.31 -49.58
C GLU A 183 19.56 33.86 -50.00
N CYS A 184 19.60 32.70 -50.68
CA CYS A 184 20.49 32.27 -51.77
C CYS A 184 21.95 32.77 -51.84
#